data_AF-A0A962CKG2-F1
#
_entry.id   AF-A0A962CKG2-F1
#
_cell.length_a   1.000
_cell.length_b   1.000
_cell.length_c   1.000
_cell.angle_alpha   90.00
_cell.angle_beta   90.00
_cell.angle_gamma   90.00
#
_symmetry.space_group_name_H-M   'P 1'
#
loop_
_entity.id
_entity.type
_entity.pdbx_description
1 polymer ?
#
loop_
_entity_poly.entity_id
_entity_poly.type
_entity_poly.pdbx_seq_one_letter_code
_entity_poly.pdbx_strand_id
1 'polypeptide(L)'
;ALRKDWEKNVDKWQIDPGDLDAAWAQLVEENKYHPDAELTLGPDDLSASLRSLLKGQDSGAANGSSIAFLAEFAGKSCLFLADAHAKVVCESLRKLGYSKEKPLKVDAFKMAHHGSKNNITPELLELVNAKHYLVSSNGDKFGHPNKEAIEAVIQGSRRKPTLWFNYRSDFNIAWKAESLKPGATFSTRYPAKGRSGIVIKL
;
A
#
# COMPACT_ATOMS: atom_id res chain seq x y z
N ALA A 1 -4.62 33.68 -25.16
CA ALA A 1 -4.96 32.31 -24.74
C ALA A 1 -5.27 32.30 -23.24
N LEU A 2 -4.28 32.57 -22.39
CA LEU A 2 -4.38 32.48 -20.93
C LEU A 2 -5.53 33.28 -20.29
N ARG A 3 -5.86 34.49 -20.77
CA ARG A 3 -6.99 35.27 -20.24
C ARG A 3 -8.34 34.59 -20.45
N LYS A 4 -8.59 34.04 -21.64
CA LYS A 4 -9.85 33.33 -21.94
C LYS A 4 -9.95 32.03 -21.15
N ASP A 5 -8.83 31.33 -20.98
CA ASP A 5 -8.77 30.13 -20.16
C ASP A 5 -8.95 30.47 -18.67
N TRP A 6 -8.45 31.61 -18.21
CA TRP A 6 -8.66 32.13 -16.86
C TRP A 6 -10.14 32.46 -16.61
N GLU A 7 -10.74 33.32 -17.45
CA GLU A 7 -12.14 33.72 -17.34
C GLU A 7 -13.08 32.50 -17.38
N LYS A 8 -12.83 31.55 -18.30
CA LYS A 8 -13.58 30.29 -18.38
C LYS A 8 -13.50 29.46 -17.09
N ASN A 9 -12.34 29.41 -16.44
CA ASN A 9 -12.18 28.63 -15.21
C ASN A 9 -12.81 29.36 -14.01
N VAL A 10 -12.66 30.68 -13.92
CA VAL A 10 -13.33 31.52 -12.91
C VAL A 10 -14.84 31.30 -12.95
N ASP A 11 -15.45 31.37 -14.15
CA ASP A 11 -16.88 31.15 -14.32
C ASP A 11 -17.29 29.69 -14.03
N LYS A 12 -16.50 28.72 -14.51
CA LYS A 12 -16.78 27.29 -14.31
C LYS A 12 -16.79 26.90 -12.83
N TRP A 13 -15.83 27.43 -12.07
CA TRP A 13 -15.65 27.08 -10.67
C TRP A 13 -16.38 28.04 -9.72
N GLN A 14 -16.98 29.12 -10.25
CA GLN A 14 -17.64 30.18 -9.49
C GLN A 14 -16.73 30.76 -8.39
N ILE A 15 -15.45 30.94 -8.70
CA ILE A 15 -14.45 31.47 -7.77
C ILE A 15 -14.39 32.99 -7.96
N ASP A 16 -14.43 33.75 -6.87
CA ASP A 16 -14.16 35.18 -6.93
C ASP A 16 -12.64 35.44 -7.01
N PRO A 17 -12.13 36.08 -8.08
CA PRO A 17 -10.70 36.35 -8.21
C PRO A 17 -10.16 37.22 -7.06
N GLY A 18 -9.40 36.61 -6.16
CA GLY A 18 -8.81 37.28 -5.00
C GLY A 18 -9.22 36.69 -3.65
N ASP A 19 -10.28 35.88 -3.63
CA ASP A 19 -10.69 35.11 -2.44
C ASP A 19 -9.98 33.75 -2.43
N LEU A 20 -8.77 33.75 -1.86
CA LEU A 20 -7.94 32.56 -1.78
C LEU A 20 -8.51 31.51 -0.81
N ASP A 21 -9.26 31.93 0.22
CA ASP A 21 -9.78 31.03 1.25
C ASP A 21 -10.97 30.23 0.71
N ALA A 22 -11.90 30.87 0.01
CA ALA A 22 -13.01 30.19 -0.65
C ALA A 22 -12.53 29.27 -1.78
N ALA A 23 -11.56 29.74 -2.58
CA ALA A 23 -10.94 28.92 -3.63
C ALA A 23 -10.25 27.69 -3.02
N TRP A 24 -9.52 27.85 -1.91
CA TRP A 24 -8.86 26.74 -1.23
C TRP A 24 -9.88 25.72 -0.68
N ALA A 25 -10.93 26.18 0.02
CA ALA A 25 -11.97 25.29 0.55
C ALA A 25 -12.62 24.42 -0.54
N GLN A 26 -12.83 24.98 -1.73
CA GLN A 26 -13.41 24.25 -2.86
C GLN A 26 -12.40 23.29 -3.52
N LEU A 27 -11.14 23.70 -3.68
CA LEU A 27 -10.11 22.89 -4.34
C LEU A 27 -9.61 21.73 -3.46
N VAL A 28 -9.72 21.84 -2.13
CA VAL A 28 -9.40 20.75 -1.18
C VAL A 28 -10.39 19.58 -1.28
N GLU A 29 -11.61 19.78 -1.77
CA GLU A 29 -12.55 18.66 -1.99
C GLU A 29 -12.26 17.90 -3.31
N GLU A 30 -11.49 18.50 -4.20
CA GLU A 30 -11.16 17.95 -5.51
C GLU A 30 -9.91 17.08 -5.45
N ASN A 31 -10.11 15.76 -5.33
CA ASN A 31 -9.05 14.75 -5.19
C ASN A 31 -7.87 14.89 -6.15
N LYS A 32 -8.07 15.39 -7.38
CA LYS A 32 -7.02 15.59 -8.40
C LYS A 32 -6.01 16.70 -8.07
N TYR A 33 -6.34 17.61 -7.15
CA TYR A 33 -5.46 18.72 -6.74
C TYR A 33 -4.69 18.42 -5.45
N HIS A 34 -4.88 17.24 -4.86
CA HIS A 34 -4.05 16.79 -3.75
C HIS A 34 -2.69 16.31 -4.26
N PRO A 35 -1.57 16.68 -3.62
CA PRO A 35 -0.24 16.20 -4.00
C PRO A 35 -0.08 14.67 -3.87
N ASP A 36 -1.00 14.00 -3.16
CA ASP A 36 -1.11 12.54 -3.00
C ASP A 36 -2.08 11.88 -4.03
N ALA A 37 -2.56 12.59 -5.07
CA ALA A 37 -3.63 12.18 -6.00
C ALA A 37 -3.31 11.00 -6.95
N GLU A 38 -2.32 10.17 -6.65
CA GLU A 38 -2.22 8.80 -7.16
C GLU A 38 -3.05 7.85 -6.27
N LEU A 39 -4.24 8.32 -5.83
CA LEU A 39 -5.18 7.53 -5.06
C LEU A 39 -5.70 6.39 -5.96
N THR A 40 -5.29 5.17 -5.64
CA THR A 40 -5.81 3.94 -6.25
C THR A 40 -6.94 3.37 -5.39
N LEU A 41 -7.47 2.23 -5.80
CA LEU A 41 -8.45 1.43 -5.06
C LEU A 41 -8.05 1.28 -3.58
N GLY A 42 -8.95 1.53 -2.64
CA GLY A 42 -8.74 1.41 -1.21
C GLY A 42 -9.21 0.07 -0.63
N PRO A 43 -9.07 -0.16 0.69
CA PRO A 43 -9.54 -1.40 1.33
C PRO A 43 -11.03 -1.72 1.08
N ASP A 44 -11.83 -0.68 0.81
CA ASP A 44 -13.24 -0.81 0.45
C ASP A 44 -13.45 -1.51 -0.90
N ASP A 45 -12.48 -1.43 -1.80
CA ASP A 45 -12.53 -2.02 -3.14
C ASP A 45 -12.10 -3.50 -3.18
N LEU A 46 -11.70 -4.08 -2.05
CA LEU A 46 -11.45 -5.52 -1.95
C LEU A 46 -12.69 -6.31 -2.35
N SER A 47 -12.56 -7.17 -3.37
CA SER A 47 -13.65 -8.02 -3.81
C SER A 47 -14.18 -8.91 -2.68
N ALA A 48 -15.49 -9.20 -2.69
CA ALA A 48 -16.11 -10.04 -1.66
C ALA A 48 -15.45 -11.43 -1.56
N SER A 49 -15.04 -12.01 -2.69
CA SER A 49 -14.31 -13.29 -2.72
C SER A 49 -12.95 -13.16 -2.05
N LEU A 50 -12.20 -12.10 -2.33
CA LEU A 50 -10.90 -11.87 -1.72
C LEU A 50 -11.02 -11.63 -0.21
N ARG A 51 -11.97 -10.81 0.25
CA ARG A 51 -12.25 -10.60 1.67
C ARG A 51 -12.49 -11.91 2.43
N SER A 52 -13.21 -12.85 1.81
CA SER A 52 -13.51 -14.16 2.43
C SER A 52 -12.27 -15.04 2.65
N LEU A 53 -11.19 -14.80 1.91
CA LEU A 53 -9.93 -15.55 1.97
C LEU A 53 -8.93 -14.96 2.96
N LEU A 54 -9.08 -13.68 3.34
CA LEU A 54 -8.16 -12.95 4.21
C LEU A 54 -8.59 -12.99 5.68
N LYS A 55 -8.68 -14.20 6.25
CA LYS A 55 -9.27 -14.41 7.59
C LYS A 55 -8.34 -14.06 8.76
N GLY A 56 -7.06 -13.78 8.52
CA GLY A 56 -6.12 -13.43 9.58
C GLY A 56 -5.80 -14.57 10.56
N GLN A 57 -5.96 -15.83 10.13
CA GLN A 57 -5.87 -17.03 10.98
C GLN A 57 -4.47 -17.65 10.99
N ASP A 58 -3.44 -16.89 11.36
CA ASP A 58 -2.14 -17.47 11.72
C ASP A 58 -2.19 -17.95 13.17
N SER A 59 -2.06 -19.27 13.41
CA SER A 59 -2.12 -19.88 14.73
C SER A 59 -0.76 -20.30 15.28
N GLY A 60 0.33 -19.96 14.58
CA GLY A 60 1.69 -20.31 15.02
C GLY A 60 2.05 -19.57 16.31
N ALA A 61 2.28 -20.31 17.40
CA ALA A 61 2.64 -19.71 18.68
C ALA A 61 3.96 -18.90 18.59
N ALA A 62 4.95 -19.41 17.85
CA ALA A 62 6.20 -18.69 17.59
C ALA A 62 5.97 -17.38 16.83
N ASN A 63 5.08 -17.40 15.84
CA ASN A 63 4.72 -16.23 15.03
C ASN A 63 4.08 -15.12 15.89
N GLY A 64 3.27 -15.51 16.88
CA GLY A 64 2.67 -14.60 17.87
C GLY A 64 3.69 -13.90 18.78
N SER A 65 4.91 -14.44 18.91
CA SER A 65 6.02 -13.81 19.65
C SER A 65 6.89 -12.87 18.80
N SER A 66 6.52 -12.67 17.52
CA SER A 66 7.24 -11.77 16.61
C SER A 66 7.24 -10.33 17.11
N ILE A 67 8.39 -9.67 16.97
CA ILE A 67 8.53 -8.23 17.23
C ILE A 67 8.22 -7.48 15.94
N ALA A 68 7.11 -6.72 15.97
CA ALA A 68 6.82 -5.72 14.95
C ALA A 68 7.36 -4.35 15.38
N PHE A 69 7.95 -3.59 14.47
CA PHE A 69 8.48 -2.26 14.76
C PHE A 69 8.38 -1.30 13.58
N LEU A 70 8.31 -0.01 13.90
CA LEU A 70 8.41 1.11 12.97
C LEU A 70 9.80 1.70 13.08
N ALA A 71 10.53 1.78 11.97
CA ALA A 71 11.83 2.43 11.90
C ALA A 71 11.68 3.78 11.17
N GLU A 72 12.12 4.86 11.80
CA GLU A 72 12.05 6.21 11.24
C GLU A 72 13.44 6.87 11.24
N PHE A 73 13.82 7.45 10.11
CA PHE A 73 15.08 8.16 9.97
C PHE A 73 15.00 9.20 8.86
N ALA A 74 15.46 10.42 9.13
CA ALA A 74 15.54 11.52 8.15
C ALA A 74 14.22 11.76 7.37
N GLY A 75 13.08 11.66 8.05
CA GLY A 75 11.75 11.83 7.44
C GLY A 75 11.27 10.65 6.60
N LYS A 76 11.94 9.50 6.67
CA LYS A 76 11.54 8.24 6.03
C LYS A 76 11.08 7.24 7.07
N SER A 77 10.11 6.38 6.71
CA SER A 77 9.55 5.38 7.63
C SER A 77 9.34 4.00 7.01
N CYS A 78 9.68 2.95 7.76
CA CYS A 78 9.56 1.55 7.37
C CYS A 78 8.86 0.73 8.45
N LEU A 79 7.77 0.05 8.11
CA LEU A 79 7.07 -0.88 8.99
C LEU A 79 7.56 -2.31 8.75
N PHE A 80 8.02 -2.98 9.80
CA PHE A 80 8.44 -4.38 9.79
C PHE A 80 7.56 -5.19 10.73
N LEU A 81 6.83 -6.17 10.19
CA LEU A 81 5.91 -6.99 10.99
C LEU A 81 6.45 -8.37 11.34
N ALA A 82 7.64 -8.74 10.84
CA ALA A 82 8.17 -10.12 10.95
C ALA A 82 7.07 -11.14 10.60
N ASP A 83 6.70 -12.05 11.49
CA ASP A 83 5.60 -13.00 11.28
C ASP A 83 4.42 -12.72 12.23
N ALA A 84 4.30 -11.49 12.75
CA ALA A 84 3.30 -11.12 13.74
C ALA A 84 1.87 -11.39 13.25
N HIS A 85 1.01 -11.75 14.19
CA HIS A 85 -0.42 -11.94 13.93
C HIS A 85 -1.08 -10.60 13.62
N ALA A 86 -1.81 -10.53 12.50
CA ALA A 86 -2.43 -9.30 12.01
C ALA A 86 -3.33 -8.64 13.08
N LYS A 87 -4.09 -9.44 13.84
CA LYS A 87 -4.96 -8.95 14.92
C LYS A 87 -4.20 -8.15 15.98
N VAL A 88 -3.06 -8.67 16.45
CA VAL A 88 -2.23 -8.01 17.48
C VAL A 88 -1.65 -6.69 16.95
N VAL A 89 -1.22 -6.69 15.68
CA VAL A 89 -0.73 -5.48 15.01
C VAL A 89 -1.84 -4.44 14.89
N CYS A 90 -3.02 -4.81 14.40
CA CYS A 90 -4.16 -3.91 14.27
C CYS A 90 -4.59 -3.31 15.62
N GLU A 91 -4.71 -4.12 16.66
CA GLU A 91 -5.02 -3.66 18.03
C GLU A 91 -3.96 -2.67 18.54
N SER A 92 -2.68 -2.93 18.27
CA SER A 92 -1.59 -2.05 18.68
C SER A 92 -1.62 -0.72 17.93
N LEU A 93 -1.89 -0.73 16.61
CA LEU A 93 -2.04 0.48 15.80
C LEU A 93 -3.22 1.33 16.28
N ARG A 94 -4.35 0.72 16.62
CA ARG A 94 -5.50 1.44 17.19
C ARG A 94 -5.17 2.08 18.54
N LYS A 95 -4.44 1.39 19.42
CA LYS A 95 -3.96 1.96 20.70
C LYS A 95 -3.03 3.15 20.50
N LEU A 96 -2.29 3.20 19.39
CA LEU A 96 -1.46 4.34 18.99
C LEU A 96 -2.26 5.47 18.31
N GLY A 97 -3.58 5.32 18.18
CA GLY A 97 -4.47 6.35 17.63
C GLY A 97 -4.62 6.32 16.10
N TYR A 98 -4.24 5.23 15.45
CA TYR A 98 -4.48 5.04 14.02
C TYR A 98 -5.89 4.49 13.76
N SER A 99 -6.52 4.99 12.70
CA SER A 99 -7.85 4.59 12.24
C SER A 99 -7.88 4.49 10.72
N LYS A 100 -9.05 4.13 10.16
CA LYS A 100 -9.25 4.15 8.71
C LYS A 100 -9.09 5.57 8.16
N GLU A 101 -9.60 6.58 8.84
CA GLU A 101 -9.54 7.99 8.45
C GLU A 101 -8.13 8.57 8.66
N LYS A 102 -7.41 8.08 9.67
CA LYS A 102 -6.05 8.46 10.01
C LYS A 102 -5.12 7.23 10.02
N PRO A 103 -4.78 6.65 8.85
CA PRO A 103 -3.92 5.48 8.79
C PRO A 103 -2.48 5.85 9.14
N LEU A 104 -1.71 4.87 9.60
CA LEU A 104 -0.26 4.96 9.66
C LEU A 104 0.30 5.07 8.22
N LYS A 105 0.80 6.25 7.85
CA LYS A 105 1.49 6.47 6.57
C LYS A 105 2.95 6.01 6.71
N VAL A 106 3.38 5.09 5.85
CA VAL A 106 4.79 4.67 5.76
C VAL A 106 5.31 4.67 4.32
N ASP A 107 6.62 4.82 4.16
CA ASP A 107 7.25 4.70 2.85
C ASP A 107 7.32 3.24 2.41
N ALA A 108 7.75 2.35 3.32
CA ALA A 108 7.84 0.93 3.08
C ALA A 108 7.15 0.09 4.16
N PHE A 109 6.49 -0.98 3.72
CA PHE A 109 5.88 -2.00 4.57
C PHE A 109 6.43 -3.37 4.15
N LYS A 110 7.26 -3.95 5.01
CA LYS A 110 7.69 -5.33 4.90
C LYS A 110 6.54 -6.26 5.31
N MET A 111 5.95 -6.94 4.32
CA MET A 111 4.81 -7.83 4.55
C MET A 111 5.16 -8.94 5.54
N ALA A 112 4.21 -9.21 6.44
CA ALA A 112 4.35 -10.24 7.45
C ALA A 112 4.43 -11.63 6.82
N HIS A 113 5.19 -12.54 7.46
CA HIS A 113 5.22 -13.96 7.12
C HIS A 113 5.36 -14.20 5.61
N HIS A 114 6.37 -13.53 5.02
CA HIS A 114 6.71 -13.63 3.61
C HIS A 114 5.60 -13.23 2.61
N GLY A 115 4.54 -12.56 3.06
CA GLY A 115 3.35 -12.30 2.24
C GLY A 115 2.32 -13.44 2.32
N SER A 116 2.14 -14.00 3.51
CA SER A 116 1.08 -14.96 3.81
C SER A 116 -0.29 -14.29 3.77
N LYS A 117 -1.29 -14.97 3.18
CA LYS A 117 -2.69 -14.52 3.21
C LYS A 117 -3.31 -14.51 4.61
N ASN A 118 -2.69 -15.25 5.54
CA ASN A 118 -3.15 -15.32 6.94
C ASN A 118 -2.65 -14.13 7.79
N ASN A 119 -1.76 -13.28 7.24
CA ASN A 119 -1.17 -12.16 7.97
C ASN A 119 -1.45 -10.80 7.31
N ILE A 120 -2.27 -10.78 6.26
CA ILE A 120 -2.81 -9.56 5.65
C ILE A 120 -4.34 -9.62 5.75
N THR A 121 -4.94 -8.55 6.24
CA THR A 121 -6.38 -8.45 6.45
C THR A 121 -6.89 -7.12 5.90
N PRO A 122 -8.19 -7.00 5.58
CA PRO A 122 -8.79 -5.72 5.22
C PRO A 122 -8.53 -4.65 6.28
N GLU A 123 -8.66 -5.01 7.57
CA GLU A 123 -8.40 -4.14 8.70
C GLU A 123 -6.96 -3.59 8.71
N LEU A 124 -5.96 -4.43 8.43
CA LEU A 124 -4.57 -3.99 8.38
C LEU A 124 -4.33 -2.99 7.24
N LEU A 125 -4.98 -3.20 6.08
CA LEU A 125 -4.94 -2.29 4.93
C LEU A 125 -5.69 -0.98 5.18
N GLU A 126 -6.69 -0.98 6.08
CA GLU A 126 -7.34 0.25 6.56
C GLU A 126 -6.43 1.05 7.49
N LEU A 127 -5.63 0.37 8.32
CA LEU A 127 -4.79 1.01 9.33
C LEU A 127 -3.42 1.42 8.81
N VAL A 128 -2.92 0.84 7.72
CA VAL A 128 -1.58 1.10 7.16
C VAL A 128 -1.67 1.53 5.71
N ASN A 129 -1.09 2.69 5.39
CA ASN A 129 -0.96 3.20 4.03
C ASN A 129 0.51 3.24 3.61
N ALA A 130 0.94 2.26 2.82
CA ALA A 130 2.31 2.14 2.30
C ALA A 130 2.37 2.31 0.78
N LYS A 131 3.50 2.82 0.26
CA LYS A 131 3.77 2.87 -1.19
C LYS A 131 4.59 1.66 -1.63
N HIS A 132 5.58 1.26 -0.84
CA HIS A 132 6.46 0.14 -1.13
C HIS A 132 6.12 -1.06 -0.25
N TYR A 133 5.73 -2.17 -0.87
CA TYR A 133 5.47 -3.44 -0.17
C TYR A 133 6.60 -4.40 -0.43
N LEU A 134 7.23 -4.90 0.63
CA LEU A 134 8.45 -5.72 0.52
C LEU A 134 8.11 -7.19 0.79
N VAL A 135 8.46 -8.05 -0.16
CA VAL A 135 8.24 -9.50 -0.12
C VAL A 135 9.59 -10.20 -0.01
N SER A 136 9.75 -11.03 1.03
CA SER A 136 11.00 -11.76 1.32
C SER A 136 10.90 -13.27 1.10
N SER A 137 10.50 -13.72 -0.07
CA SER A 137 10.41 -15.16 -0.39
C SER A 137 10.67 -15.42 -1.86
N ASN A 138 11.16 -16.62 -2.18
CA ASN A 138 11.33 -17.13 -3.54
C ASN A 138 10.19 -18.07 -3.98
N GLY A 139 9.32 -18.50 -3.06
CA GLY A 139 8.20 -19.41 -3.34
C GLY A 139 8.47 -20.89 -3.11
N ASP A 140 9.74 -21.31 -3.01
CA ASP A 140 10.11 -22.72 -3.19
C ASP A 140 9.68 -23.65 -2.05
N LYS A 141 9.56 -23.16 -0.82
CA LYS A 141 9.29 -24.01 0.37
C LYS A 141 7.84 -24.02 0.82
N PHE A 142 7.22 -22.85 0.89
CA PHE A 142 5.90 -22.66 1.49
C PHE A 142 4.88 -22.02 0.54
N GLY A 143 5.26 -21.78 -0.73
CA GLY A 143 4.38 -21.14 -1.71
C GLY A 143 4.03 -19.69 -1.37
N HIS A 144 4.96 -18.96 -0.74
CA HIS A 144 4.82 -17.54 -0.42
C HIS A 144 5.56 -16.64 -1.44
N PRO A 145 5.04 -15.44 -1.73
CA PRO A 145 3.81 -14.88 -1.18
C PRO A 145 2.56 -15.56 -1.75
N ASN A 146 1.48 -15.59 -0.97
CA ASN A 146 0.20 -16.09 -1.50
C ASN A 146 -0.35 -15.09 -2.52
N LYS A 147 -0.99 -15.61 -3.57
CA LYS A 147 -1.63 -14.79 -4.61
C LYS A 147 -2.66 -13.82 -4.01
N GLU A 148 -3.45 -14.32 -3.07
CA GLU A 148 -4.47 -13.56 -2.35
C GLU A 148 -3.86 -12.40 -1.56
N ALA A 149 -2.69 -12.59 -0.95
CA ALA A 149 -2.02 -11.52 -0.22
C ALA A 149 -1.54 -10.39 -1.15
N ILE A 150 -1.02 -10.76 -2.32
CA ILE A 150 -0.59 -9.79 -3.34
C ILE A 150 -1.80 -9.07 -3.95
N GLU A 151 -2.87 -9.79 -4.26
CA GLU A 151 -4.12 -9.19 -4.75
C GLU A 151 -4.75 -8.25 -3.72
N ALA A 152 -4.67 -8.58 -2.43
CA ALA A 152 -5.14 -7.72 -1.35
C ALA A 152 -4.39 -6.39 -1.31
N VAL A 153 -3.06 -6.43 -1.49
CA VAL A 153 -2.25 -5.21 -1.59
C VAL A 153 -2.61 -4.42 -2.85
N ILE A 154 -2.77 -5.07 -4.00
CA ILE A 154 -3.09 -4.40 -5.27
C ILE A 154 -4.45 -3.70 -5.22
N GLN A 155 -5.46 -4.37 -4.66
CA GLN A 155 -6.83 -3.83 -4.58
C GLN A 155 -7.04 -2.90 -3.38
N GLY A 156 -6.37 -3.15 -2.26
CA GLY A 156 -6.62 -2.44 -1.01
C GLY A 156 -5.68 -1.28 -0.71
N SER A 157 -4.66 -1.03 -1.55
CA SER A 157 -3.70 0.05 -1.32
C SER A 157 -4.23 1.39 -1.81
N ARG A 158 -4.40 2.34 -0.91
CA ARG A 158 -4.82 3.72 -1.21
C ARG A 158 -3.92 4.45 -2.20
N ARG A 159 -2.67 4.04 -2.35
CA ARG A 159 -1.73 4.58 -3.33
C ARG A 159 -1.24 3.44 -4.21
N LYS A 160 -0.93 3.73 -5.48
CA LYS A 160 -0.38 2.75 -6.43
C LYS A 160 0.79 1.97 -5.81
N PRO A 161 0.60 0.69 -5.44
CA PRO A 161 1.62 -0.03 -4.69
C PRO A 161 2.76 -0.47 -5.60
N THR A 162 3.98 -0.38 -5.10
CA THR A 162 5.14 -1.04 -5.70
C THR A 162 5.48 -2.27 -4.88
N LEU A 163 5.36 -3.44 -5.50
CA LEU A 163 5.74 -4.73 -4.95
C LEU A 163 7.23 -4.98 -5.22
N TRP A 164 8.01 -5.06 -4.15
CA TRP A 164 9.44 -5.36 -4.21
C TRP A 164 9.68 -6.80 -3.78
N PHE A 165 10.16 -7.62 -4.69
CA PHE A 165 10.58 -8.99 -4.40
C PHE A 165 12.09 -9.01 -4.21
N ASN A 166 12.58 -9.64 -3.15
CA ASN A 166 14.03 -9.82 -2.94
C ASN A 166 14.62 -11.00 -3.74
N TYR A 167 13.78 -11.81 -4.38
CA TYR A 167 14.16 -12.89 -5.28
C TYR A 167 13.46 -12.76 -6.62
N ARG A 168 14.18 -13.13 -7.69
CA ARG A 168 13.62 -13.30 -9.03
C ARG A 168 13.52 -14.79 -9.35
N SER A 169 12.40 -15.41 -8.99
CA SER A 169 12.04 -16.81 -9.28
C SER A 169 10.86 -16.87 -10.25
N ASP A 170 10.64 -18.04 -10.86
CA ASP A 170 9.47 -18.28 -11.72
C ASP A 170 8.14 -18.06 -10.96
N PHE A 171 8.14 -18.34 -9.66
CA PHE A 171 7.03 -18.05 -8.77
C PHE A 171 6.77 -16.53 -8.64
N ASN A 172 7.82 -15.75 -8.36
CA ASN A 172 7.67 -14.32 -8.10
C ASN A 172 7.41 -13.49 -9.36
N ILE A 173 7.84 -13.93 -10.54
CA ILE A 173 7.65 -13.15 -11.78
C ILE A 173 6.21 -13.17 -12.29
N ALA A 174 5.31 -13.95 -11.68
CA ALA A 174 3.91 -14.09 -12.09
C ALA A 174 3.19 -12.73 -12.24
N TRP A 175 3.54 -11.74 -11.42
CA TRP A 175 2.94 -10.40 -11.45
C TRP A 175 3.63 -9.41 -12.40
N LYS A 176 4.76 -9.78 -12.99
CA LYS A 176 5.56 -8.86 -13.82
C LYS A 176 4.79 -8.39 -15.05
N ALA A 177 4.23 -9.33 -15.81
CA ALA A 177 3.54 -9.00 -17.07
C ALA A 177 2.36 -8.05 -16.84
N GLU A 178 1.55 -8.32 -15.81
CA GLU A 178 0.42 -7.47 -15.43
C GLU A 178 0.86 -6.05 -15.04
N SER A 179 1.94 -5.94 -14.26
CA SER A 179 2.45 -4.64 -13.79
C SER A 179 3.04 -3.74 -14.88
N LEU A 180 3.25 -4.27 -16.09
CA LEU A 180 3.80 -3.54 -17.25
C LEU A 180 2.72 -3.12 -18.25
N LYS A 181 1.47 -3.55 -18.08
CA LYS A 181 0.39 -3.17 -18.98
C LYS A 181 0.08 -1.67 -18.88
N PRO A 182 -0.34 -1.03 -19.99
CA PRO A 182 -0.89 0.32 -19.93
C PRO A 182 -2.04 0.40 -18.91
N GLY A 183 -2.02 1.39 -18.03
CA GLY A 183 -3.05 1.55 -16.98
C GLY A 183 -2.88 0.64 -15.77
N ALA A 184 -1.77 -0.10 -15.63
CA ALA A 184 -1.53 -0.96 -14.47
C ALA A 184 -1.65 -0.18 -13.14
N THR A 185 -2.45 -0.73 -12.22
CA THR A 185 -2.75 -0.16 -10.90
C THR A 185 -1.66 -0.41 -9.87
N PHE A 186 -0.59 -1.13 -10.23
CA PHE A 186 0.55 -1.44 -9.36
C PHE A 186 1.85 -1.54 -10.18
N SER A 187 2.98 -1.70 -9.50
CA SER A 187 4.29 -1.92 -10.12
C SER A 187 5.05 -3.04 -9.43
N THR A 188 5.94 -3.71 -10.15
CA THR A 188 6.82 -4.74 -9.57
C THR A 188 8.30 -4.40 -9.76
N ARG A 189 9.13 -4.85 -8.82
CA ARG A 189 10.59 -4.71 -8.84
C ARG A 189 11.25 -6.01 -8.39
N TYR A 190 12.31 -6.39 -9.09
CA TYR A 190 13.03 -7.65 -8.88
C TYR A 190 14.55 -7.42 -8.95
N PRO A 191 15.36 -8.29 -8.35
CA PRO A 191 16.81 -8.28 -8.53
C PRO A 191 17.18 -8.49 -10.01
N ALA A 192 18.42 -8.10 -10.34
CA ALA A 192 19.04 -8.49 -11.61
C ALA A 192 19.08 -10.03 -11.74
N LYS A 193 19.04 -10.55 -12.96
CA LYS A 193 19.08 -12.01 -13.20
C LYS A 193 20.35 -12.59 -12.59
N GLY A 194 20.21 -13.67 -11.81
CA GLY A 194 21.34 -14.31 -11.12
C GLY A 194 21.84 -13.60 -9.85
N ARG A 195 21.17 -12.54 -9.38
CA ARG A 195 21.46 -11.87 -8.10
C ARG A 195 20.33 -12.10 -7.10
N SER A 196 20.67 -12.18 -5.83
CA SER A 196 19.73 -12.12 -4.71
C SER A 196 19.78 -10.74 -4.06
N GLY A 197 18.66 -10.35 -3.42
CA GLY A 197 18.56 -9.07 -2.73
C GLY A 197 18.21 -7.91 -3.66
N ILE A 198 17.62 -6.88 -3.07
CA ILE A 198 17.21 -5.67 -3.77
C ILE A 198 17.41 -4.46 -2.86
N VAL A 199 17.80 -3.34 -3.45
CA VAL A 199 17.99 -2.07 -2.75
C VAL A 199 16.89 -1.11 -3.13
N ILE A 200 16.33 -0.44 -2.14
CA ILE A 200 15.25 0.52 -2.27
C ILE A 200 15.77 1.86 -1.79
N LYS A 201 15.51 2.90 -2.58
CA LYS A 201 15.78 4.29 -2.22
C LYS A 201 14.45 4.91 -1.81
N LEU A 202 14.35 5.34 -0.55
CA LEU A 202 13.16 5.96 0.03
C LEU A 202 13.33 7.48 0.06
#